data_AF-A0A8T1IU92-F1
#
_entry.id   AF-A0A8T1IU92-F1
#
_cell.length_a   1.000
_cell.length_b   1.000
_cell.length_c   1.000
_cell.angle_alpha   90.00
_cell.angle_beta   90.00
_cell.angle_gamma   90.00
#
_symmetry.space_group_name_H-M   'P 1'
#
loop_
_entity.id
_entity.type
_entity.pdbx_description
1 polymer ?
#
loop_
_entity_poly.entity_id
_entity_poly.type
_entity_poly.pdbx_seq_one_letter_code
_entity_poly.pdbx_strand_id
1 'polypeptide(L)'
;MTEIIRQLPPQLKCRLSVKSGEPLIPCRDKVPGHDFTFMVPDGYDVLLGHIKRVFDTTNGLTWEESVSVYVKPTNHAPQKDCMHVATDSTAMEAQFATIWHTARLRKHGHAAFVLMLYVYVSRPRAQRLTSLRRATDGRIQERLPRVAAYMREHSIEGGPASQRYAVVSQARLPNDAPVQVPDNATMRQLCFIDEQERAMDHDQVEQQRRCDGEYHLVRVRMHGTPVPMYLNVSDLREALGLPKYSLRPPHRNSLQLERPDPAVDMADIDHEGETER
;
A
#
# COMPACT_ATOMS: atom_id res chain seq x y z
N MET A 1 14.86 0.39 59.38
CA MET A 1 15.38 -0.37 58.22
C MET A 1 15.81 0.63 57.18
N THR A 2 17.13 0.76 56.99
CA THR A 2 17.80 1.72 56.13
C THR A 2 17.45 1.44 54.67
N GLU A 3 16.76 2.38 54.01
CA GLU A 3 16.46 2.34 52.59
C GLU A 3 17.80 2.37 51.82
N ILE A 4 18.19 1.24 51.23
CA ILE A 4 19.30 1.21 50.28
C ILE A 4 18.80 1.92 49.02
N ILE A 5 19.10 3.21 48.92
CA ILE A 5 19.07 3.95 47.66
C ILE A 5 20.08 3.24 46.75
N ARG A 6 19.59 2.36 45.86
CA ARG A 6 20.45 1.70 44.87
C ARG A 6 20.96 2.77 43.91
N GLN A 7 22.21 3.17 44.13
CA GLN A 7 22.96 4.04 43.24
C GLN A 7 22.90 3.52 41.79
N LEU A 8 22.97 4.43 40.82
CA LEU A 8 23.06 4.09 39.40
C LEU A 8 24.24 3.11 39.21
N PRO A 9 24.03 1.92 38.64
CA PRO A 9 25.14 1.01 38.39
C PRO A 9 26.08 1.64 37.35
N PRO A 10 27.41 1.47 37.52
CA PRO A 10 28.40 2.05 36.61
C PRO A 10 28.29 1.47 35.20
N GLN A 11 27.69 0.28 35.05
CA GLN A 11 27.48 -0.40 33.79
C GLN A 11 25.98 -0.50 33.49
N LEU A 12 25.56 -0.02 32.32
CA LEU A 12 24.17 -0.06 31.84
C LEU A 12 24.05 -0.91 30.58
N LYS A 13 22.97 -1.69 30.51
CA LYS A 13 22.50 -2.28 29.25
C LYS A 13 21.74 -1.22 28.48
N CYS A 14 22.16 -0.96 27.25
CA CYS A 14 21.58 0.03 26.36
C CYS A 14 20.98 -0.66 25.14
N ARG A 15 19.87 -0.12 24.63
CA ARG A 15 19.28 -0.51 23.36
C ARG A 15 19.10 0.72 22.49
N LEU A 16 19.79 0.75 21.36
CA LEU A 16 19.71 1.81 20.36
C LEU A 16 18.68 1.47 19.28
N SER A 17 17.75 2.39 19.05
CA SER A 17 16.80 2.37 17.95
C SER A 17 17.11 3.52 16.99
N VAL A 18 17.42 3.19 15.74
CA VAL A 18 17.62 4.19 14.68
C VAL A 18 16.30 4.38 13.94
N LYS A 19 15.72 5.59 14.03
CA LYS A 19 14.41 5.95 13.49
C LYS A 19 14.56 6.72 12.20
N SER A 20 13.66 6.45 11.24
CA SER A 20 13.61 7.18 9.98
C SER A 20 12.50 8.23 9.99
N GLY A 21 12.89 9.50 10.11
CA GLY A 21 11.98 10.65 10.14
C GLY A 21 12.45 11.72 11.12
N GLU A 22 11.55 12.64 11.44
CA GLU A 22 11.82 13.76 12.34
C GLU A 22 11.76 13.32 13.82
N PRO A 23 12.59 13.93 14.69
CA PRO A 23 12.59 13.60 16.11
C PRO A 23 11.23 13.90 16.75
N LEU A 24 10.87 13.11 17.77
CA LEU A 24 9.67 13.27 18.62
C LEU A 24 8.30 13.08 17.91
N ILE A 25 8.29 12.84 16.60
CA ILE A 25 7.09 12.52 15.79
C ILE A 25 7.03 11.01 15.54
N PRO A 26 5.85 10.37 15.45
CA PRO A 26 5.73 8.94 15.16
C PRO A 26 6.59 8.48 13.96
N CYS A 27 7.61 7.68 14.23
CA CYS A 27 8.56 7.21 13.23
C CYS A 27 8.76 5.69 13.30
N ARG A 28 9.06 5.09 12.14
CA ARG A 28 9.39 3.67 12.05
C ARG A 28 10.88 3.44 12.32
N ASP A 29 11.20 2.29 12.90
CA ASP A 29 12.58 1.81 12.99
C ASP A 29 13.12 1.57 11.58
N LYS A 30 14.30 2.13 11.30
CA LYS A 30 15.00 1.96 10.04
C LYS A 30 15.70 0.60 9.99
N VAL A 31 16.16 0.12 11.14
CA VAL A 31 16.89 -1.14 11.33
C VAL A 31 16.45 -1.77 12.66
N PRO A 32 16.68 -3.08 12.87
CA PRO A 32 16.49 -3.70 14.18
C PRO A 32 17.21 -2.94 15.30
N GLY A 33 16.67 -3.00 16.52
CA GLY A 33 17.32 -2.38 17.67
C GLY A 33 18.67 -3.05 17.98
N HIS A 34 19.66 -2.25 18.36
CA HIS A 34 21.02 -2.72 18.66
C HIS A 34 21.28 -2.66 20.16
N ASP A 35 21.61 -3.79 20.75
CA ASP A 35 21.91 -3.88 22.18
C ASP A 35 23.42 -3.79 22.39
N PHE A 36 23.84 -2.96 23.35
CA PHE A 36 25.23 -2.85 23.77
C PHE A 36 25.31 -2.52 25.26
N THR A 37 26.50 -2.64 25.82
CA THR A 37 26.76 -2.29 27.22
C THR A 37 27.63 -1.05 27.26
N PHE A 38 27.31 -0.12 28.17
CA PHE A 38 27.95 1.17 28.29
C PHE A 38 28.35 1.43 29.74
N MET A 39 29.54 1.99 29.95
CA MET A 39 30.02 2.41 31.26
C MET A 39 29.71 3.89 31.45
N VAL A 40 28.87 4.23 32.42
CA VAL A 40 28.47 5.62 32.69
C VAL A 40 29.66 6.55 32.95
N PRO A 41 30.71 6.14 33.70
CA PRO A 41 31.88 6.98 33.94
C PRO A 41 32.68 7.35 32.68
N ASP A 42 32.52 6.59 31.59
CA ASP A 42 33.24 6.85 30.34
C ASP A 42 32.70 8.09 29.59
N GLY A 43 31.53 8.59 30.00
CA GLY A 43 30.98 9.86 29.51
C GLY A 43 30.33 9.80 28.13
N TYR A 44 29.86 10.96 27.68
CA TYR A 44 29.05 11.09 26.46
C TYR A 44 29.81 10.73 25.18
N ASP A 45 31.09 11.09 25.08
CA ASP A 45 31.89 10.83 23.87
C ASP A 45 32.06 9.33 23.59
N VAL A 46 32.21 8.52 24.64
CA VAL A 46 32.30 7.06 24.51
C VAL A 46 30.94 6.47 24.14
N LEU A 47 29.84 6.99 24.70
CA LEU A 47 28.49 6.62 24.28
C LEU A 47 28.28 6.91 22.78
N LEU A 48 28.68 8.09 22.33
CA LEU A 48 28.59 8.50 20.93
C LEU A 48 29.46 7.60 20.04
N GLY A 49 30.65 7.21 20.51
CA GLY A 49 31.53 6.25 19.85
C GLY A 49 30.88 4.87 19.65
N HIS A 50 30.16 4.36 20.66
CA HIS A 50 29.37 3.13 20.53
C HIS A 50 28.27 3.25 19.47
N ILE A 51 27.54 4.36 19.47
CA ILE A 51 26.47 4.62 18.50
C ILE A 51 27.07 4.74 17.09
N LYS A 52 28.17 5.48 16.92
CA LYS A 52 28.86 5.61 15.64
C LYS A 52 29.33 4.27 15.10
N ARG A 53 29.85 3.39 15.96
CA ARG A 53 30.21 2.01 15.57
C ARG A 53 29.02 1.20 15.05
N VAL A 54 27.82 1.41 15.59
CA VAL A 54 26.59 0.78 15.05
C VAL A 54 26.29 1.31 13.64
N PHE A 55 26.47 2.61 13.40
CA PHE A 55 26.32 3.18 12.07
C PHE A 55 27.34 2.64 11.07
N ASP A 56 28.61 2.51 11.47
CA ASP A 56 29.68 2.01 10.61
C ASP A 56 29.52 0.52 10.25
N THR A 57 28.90 -0.27 11.13
CA THR A 57 28.72 -1.71 10.95
C THR A 57 27.39 -2.10 10.29
N THR A 58 26.43 -1.17 10.20
CA THR A 58 25.09 -1.46 9.68
C THR A 58 24.90 -0.88 8.29
N ASN A 59 24.73 -1.75 7.31
CA ASN A 59 24.45 -1.35 5.93
C ASN A 59 23.20 -0.45 5.83
N GLY A 60 23.31 0.66 5.10
CA GLY A 60 22.21 1.60 4.85
C GLY A 60 22.03 2.67 5.93
N LEU A 61 22.91 2.72 6.94
CA LEU A 61 23.05 3.88 7.83
C LEU A 61 24.20 4.78 7.35
N THR A 62 24.04 6.08 7.56
CA THR A 62 25.07 7.08 7.28
C THR A 62 25.13 7.99 8.49
N TRP A 63 26.33 8.17 9.03
CA TRP A 63 26.56 9.05 10.17
C TRP A 63 26.60 10.50 9.69
N GLU A 64 25.83 11.38 10.34
CA GLU A 64 25.90 12.83 10.15
C GLU A 64 26.51 13.44 11.42
N GLU A 65 27.40 14.44 11.30
CA GLU A 65 28.06 15.06 12.46
C GLU A 65 27.08 15.77 13.40
N SER A 66 25.90 16.16 12.89
CA SER A 66 24.82 16.81 13.62
C SER A 66 23.85 15.84 14.32
N VAL A 67 24.14 14.54 14.35
CA VAL A 67 23.27 13.53 14.97
C VAL A 67 23.07 13.81 16.45
N SER A 68 21.81 14.04 16.83
CA SER A 68 21.40 14.16 18.23
C SER A 68 20.94 12.81 18.79
N VAL A 69 21.38 12.50 20.01
CA VAL A 69 20.99 11.29 20.74
C VAL A 69 19.87 11.62 21.72
N TYR A 70 18.83 10.78 21.72
CA TYR A 70 17.69 10.89 22.61
C TYR A 70 17.58 9.67 23.52
N VAL A 71 17.00 9.86 24.69
CA VAL A 71 16.74 8.81 25.66
C VAL A 71 15.28 8.86 26.10
N LYS A 72 14.68 7.69 26.31
CA LYS A 72 13.35 7.63 26.92
C LYS A 72 13.45 7.82 28.43
N PRO A 73 12.62 8.70 29.03
CA PRO A 73 12.56 8.81 30.49
C PRO A 73 12.05 7.52 31.13
N THR A 74 11.20 6.77 30.42
CA THR A 74 10.71 5.46 30.85
C THR A 74 10.47 4.55 29.64
N ASN A 75 10.56 3.22 29.78
CA ASN A 75 10.43 2.30 28.63
C ASN A 75 9.08 2.36 27.90
N HIS A 76 8.02 2.86 28.57
CA HIS A 76 6.68 3.03 27.99
C HIS A 76 6.40 4.48 27.58
N ALA A 77 7.34 5.40 27.79
CA ALA A 77 7.17 6.78 27.38
C ALA A 77 6.89 6.84 25.87
N PRO A 78 5.87 7.59 25.44
CA PRO A 78 5.62 7.79 24.02
C PRO A 78 6.78 8.56 23.40
N GLN A 79 6.92 8.46 22.08
CA GLN A 79 8.08 9.02 21.38
C GLN A 79 8.22 10.54 21.56
N LYS A 80 7.10 11.26 21.68
CA LYS A 80 7.05 12.70 21.94
C LYS A 80 7.70 13.13 23.27
N ASP A 81 7.81 12.22 24.23
CA ASP A 81 8.37 12.49 25.56
C ASP A 81 9.84 12.04 25.67
N CYS A 82 10.48 11.65 24.55
CA CYS A 82 11.92 11.39 24.55
C CYS A 82 12.68 12.70 24.80
N MET A 83 13.76 12.61 25.57
CA MET A 83 14.57 13.76 25.94
C MET A 83 15.93 13.68 25.24
N HIS A 84 16.54 14.82 24.95
CA HIS A 84 17.94 14.84 24.50
C HIS A 84 18.84 14.28 25.60
N VAL A 85 19.82 13.46 25.21
CA VAL A 85 20.89 13.04 26.13
C VAL A 85 21.78 14.25 26.37
N ALA A 86 22.07 14.56 27.63
CA ALA A 86 22.98 15.65 27.96
C ALA A 86 24.40 15.32 27.44
N THR A 87 25.05 16.30 26.81
CA THR A 87 26.40 16.13 26.25
C THR A 87 27.50 16.26 27.30
N ASP A 88 27.23 16.99 28.39
CA ASP A 88 28.12 17.04 29.54
C ASP A 88 28.02 15.72 30.34
N SER A 89 29.16 15.11 30.65
CA SER A 89 29.22 13.81 31.32
C SER A 89 28.55 13.81 32.70
N THR A 90 28.66 14.90 33.48
CA THR A 90 28.05 14.99 34.81
C THR A 90 26.53 15.15 34.72
N ALA A 91 26.06 15.98 33.78
CA ALA A 91 24.64 16.14 33.51
C ALA A 91 24.02 14.86 32.93
N MET A 92 24.76 14.13 32.09
CA MET A 92 24.34 12.84 31.53
C MET A 92 24.18 11.80 32.63
N GLU A 93 25.16 11.69 33.53
CA GLU A 93 25.09 10.78 34.68
C GLU A 93 23.89 11.09 35.57
N ALA A 94 23.66 12.37 35.89
CA ALA A 94 22.49 12.80 36.66
C ALA A 94 21.16 12.47 35.95
N GLN A 95 21.11 12.64 34.63
CA GLN A 95 19.95 12.28 33.82
C GLN A 95 19.69 10.77 33.87
N PHE A 96 20.72 9.94 33.67
CA PHE A 96 20.59 8.48 33.73
C PHE A 96 20.26 7.99 35.13
N ALA A 97 20.80 8.62 36.19
CA ALA A 97 20.43 8.33 37.57
C ALA A 97 18.94 8.59 37.83
N THR A 98 18.40 9.68 37.27
CA THR A 98 16.96 10.01 37.36
C THR A 98 16.09 8.95 36.66
N ILE A 99 16.49 8.53 35.46
CA ILE A 99 15.80 7.47 34.70
C ILE A 99 15.85 6.14 35.47
N TRP A 100 17.01 5.79 36.02
CA TRP A 100 17.21 4.60 36.84
C TRP A 100 16.33 4.60 38.08
N HIS A 101 16.30 5.70 38.84
CA HIS A 101 15.44 5.84 40.01
C HIS A 101 13.96 5.69 39.67
N THR A 102 13.53 6.27 38.54
CA THR A 102 12.15 6.15 38.07
C THR A 102 11.79 4.70 37.71
N ALA A 103 12.74 3.95 37.16
CA ALA A 103 12.53 2.53 36.84
C ALA A 103 12.32 1.64 38.08
N ARG A 104 12.85 2.04 39.25
CA ARG A 104 12.63 1.35 40.53
C ARG A 104 11.15 1.19 40.87
N LEU A 105 10.32 2.16 40.49
CA LEU A 105 8.90 2.23 40.83
C LEU A 105 8.04 1.19 40.07
N ARG A 106 8.66 0.32 39.26
CA ARG A 106 7.95 -0.66 38.41
C ARG A 106 7.89 -2.06 39.04
N LYS A 107 6.96 -2.88 38.56
CA LYS A 107 6.70 -4.27 39.02
C LYS A 107 7.94 -5.19 39.03
N HIS A 108 8.84 -5.01 38.05
CA HIS A 108 10.10 -5.77 37.96
C HIS A 108 11.33 -4.95 38.37
N GLY A 109 11.12 -3.73 38.89
CA GLY A 109 12.13 -2.78 39.32
C GLY A 109 13.30 -2.68 38.34
N HIS A 110 14.51 -2.85 38.87
CA HIS A 110 15.76 -2.77 38.13
C HIS A 110 16.15 -4.04 37.35
N ALA A 111 15.51 -5.19 37.60
CA ALA A 111 15.95 -6.48 37.05
C ALA A 111 15.81 -6.57 35.52
N ALA A 112 14.85 -5.83 34.95
CA ALA A 112 14.60 -5.76 33.51
C ALA A 112 14.93 -4.37 32.93
N PHE A 113 15.77 -3.57 33.61
CA PHE A 113 16.11 -2.24 33.14
C PHE A 113 17.01 -2.29 31.91
N VAL A 114 16.62 -1.54 30.88
CA VAL A 114 17.41 -1.30 29.66
C VAL A 114 17.26 0.18 29.32
N LEU A 115 18.38 0.87 29.12
CA LEU A 115 18.41 2.26 28.71
C LEU A 115 18.07 2.35 27.21
N MET A 116 16.89 2.88 26.90
CA MET A 116 16.39 2.97 25.53
C MET A 116 16.87 4.28 24.88
N LEU A 117 17.77 4.17 23.92
CA LEU A 117 18.38 5.27 23.17
C LEU A 117 17.80 5.35 21.75
N TYR A 118 17.67 6.56 21.24
CA TYR A 118 17.11 6.83 19.93
C TYR A 118 17.96 7.82 19.16
N VAL A 119 18.16 7.52 17.89
CA VAL A 119 18.79 8.43 16.93
C VAL A 119 17.86 8.56 15.73
N TYR A 120 17.72 9.79 15.23
CA TYR A 120 16.88 10.10 14.08
C TYR A 120 17.75 10.39 12.87
N VAL A 121 17.49 9.68 11.78
CA VAL A 121 18.16 9.91 10.50
C VAL A 121 17.17 10.49 9.50
N SER A 122 17.62 11.55 8.84
CA SER A 122 16.88 12.19 7.76
C SER A 122 16.56 11.17 6.67
N ARG A 123 15.33 11.23 6.14
CA ARG A 123 14.98 10.49 4.93
C ARG A 123 15.61 11.20 3.73
N PRO A 124 16.46 10.54 2.92
CA PRO A 124 16.88 11.11 1.66
C PRO A 124 15.64 11.46 0.84
N ARG A 125 15.57 12.70 0.34
CA ARG A 125 14.43 13.22 -0.43
C ARG A 125 14.08 12.34 -1.64
N ALA A 126 15.03 11.55 -2.13
CA ALA A 126 14.83 10.52 -3.16
C ALA A 126 13.75 9.48 -2.80
N GLN A 127 13.51 9.16 -1.52
CA GLN A 127 12.41 8.29 -1.09
C GLN A 127 11.04 9.00 -1.02
N ARG A 128 10.96 10.32 -1.19
CA ARG A 128 9.68 11.00 -1.47
C ARG A 128 9.22 10.81 -2.92
N LEU A 129 10.12 10.41 -3.83
CA LEU A 129 9.76 10.14 -5.23
C LEU A 129 9.05 8.79 -5.42
N THR A 130 9.04 7.92 -4.40
CA THR A 130 8.40 6.60 -4.46
C THR A 130 7.06 6.53 -3.76
N SER A 131 6.52 7.65 -3.23
CA SER A 131 5.15 7.62 -2.70
C SER A 131 4.17 7.69 -3.87
N LEU A 132 3.74 6.52 -4.34
CA LEU A 132 2.58 6.38 -5.20
C LEU A 132 1.46 7.26 -4.65
N ARG A 133 1.00 8.23 -5.45
CA ARG A 133 -0.11 9.11 -5.08
C ARG A 133 -1.43 8.37 -5.26
N ARG A 134 -2.50 8.84 -4.62
CA ARG A 134 -3.84 8.37 -4.96
C ARG A 134 -4.16 8.75 -6.41
N ALA A 135 -4.66 7.78 -7.18
CA ALA A 135 -5.24 8.05 -8.49
C ALA A 135 -6.66 8.61 -8.28
N THR A 136 -6.77 9.91 -8.06
CA THR A 136 -8.07 10.61 -7.95
C THR A 136 -8.67 10.84 -9.34
N ASP A 137 -9.99 10.99 -9.42
CA ASP A 137 -10.70 11.18 -10.69
C ASP A 137 -10.15 12.35 -11.52
N GLY A 138 -9.87 13.48 -10.87
CA GLY A 138 -9.26 14.63 -11.54
C GLY A 138 -7.89 14.32 -12.16
N ARG A 139 -7.07 13.50 -11.49
CA ARG A 139 -5.75 13.08 -12.03
C ARG A 139 -5.90 12.03 -13.14
N ILE A 140 -6.86 11.12 -13.00
CA ILE A 140 -7.18 10.14 -14.05
C ILE A 140 -7.61 10.88 -15.31
N GLN A 141 -8.53 11.84 -15.19
CA GLN A 141 -9.00 12.70 -16.30
C GLN A 141 -7.85 13.48 -16.94
N GLU A 142 -6.96 14.09 -16.15
CA GLU A 142 -5.79 14.82 -16.65
C GLU A 142 -4.82 13.92 -17.44
N ARG A 143 -4.62 12.67 -16.97
CA ARG A 143 -3.63 11.74 -17.55
C ARG A 143 -4.18 10.93 -18.72
N LEU A 144 -5.49 10.73 -18.78
CA LEU A 144 -6.17 9.93 -19.81
C LEU A 144 -5.79 10.30 -21.26
N PRO A 145 -5.85 11.57 -21.69
CA PRO A 145 -5.51 11.91 -23.08
C PRO A 145 -4.02 11.69 -23.39
N ARG A 146 -3.13 11.90 -22.41
CA ARG A 146 -1.69 11.72 -22.58
C ARG A 146 -1.31 10.25 -22.75
N VAL A 147 -1.88 9.38 -21.92
CA VAL A 147 -1.67 7.93 -22.02
C VAL A 147 -2.28 7.38 -23.30
N ALA A 148 -3.48 7.85 -23.70
CA ALA A 148 -4.10 7.45 -24.97
C ALA A 148 -3.25 7.84 -26.18
N ALA A 149 -2.68 9.05 -26.20
CA ALA A 149 -1.76 9.49 -27.25
C ALA A 149 -0.49 8.62 -27.27
N TYR A 150 0.10 8.35 -26.11
CA TYR A 150 1.30 7.52 -26.00
C TYR A 150 1.07 6.09 -26.51
N MET A 151 -0.03 5.44 -26.12
CA MET A 151 -0.39 4.10 -26.59
C MET A 151 -0.55 4.07 -28.12
N ARG A 152 -1.17 5.11 -28.71
CA ARG A 152 -1.33 5.22 -30.16
C ARG A 152 0.00 5.43 -30.88
N GLU A 153 0.85 6.31 -30.37
CA GLU A 153 2.17 6.61 -30.95
C GLU A 153 3.09 5.39 -30.93
N HIS A 154 3.04 4.60 -29.85
CA HIS A 154 3.87 3.41 -29.65
C HIS A 154 3.22 2.12 -30.17
N SER A 155 2.08 2.22 -30.88
CA SER A 155 1.34 1.07 -31.44
C SER A 155 1.05 -0.02 -30.39
N ILE A 156 0.71 0.39 -29.17
CA ILE A 156 0.32 -0.54 -28.10
C ILE A 156 -1.14 -0.94 -28.33
N GLU A 157 -1.34 -2.16 -28.80
CA GLU A 157 -2.67 -2.74 -28.99
C GLU A 157 -3.33 -2.97 -27.62
N GLY A 158 -4.29 -2.10 -27.30
CA GLY A 158 -5.04 -2.14 -26.05
C GLY A 158 -6.45 -1.61 -26.25
N GLY A 159 -7.37 -2.03 -25.38
CA GLY A 159 -8.75 -1.57 -25.32
C GLY A 159 -9.06 -0.83 -24.01
N PRO A 160 -10.35 -0.74 -23.64
CA PRO A 160 -10.79 0.02 -22.47
C PRO A 160 -10.14 -0.42 -21.16
N ALA A 161 -9.91 -1.72 -20.95
CA ALA A 161 -9.39 -2.22 -19.68
C ALA A 161 -7.89 -1.90 -19.50
N SER A 162 -7.08 -2.19 -20.52
CA SER A 162 -5.65 -1.88 -20.53
C SER A 162 -5.37 -0.37 -20.48
N GLN A 163 -6.17 0.44 -21.20
CA GLN A 163 -6.07 1.90 -21.13
C GLN A 163 -6.38 2.41 -19.72
N ARG A 164 -7.47 1.96 -19.07
CA ARG A 164 -7.81 2.36 -17.70
C ARG A 164 -6.69 2.02 -16.73
N TYR A 165 -6.12 0.83 -16.84
CA TYR A 165 -5.01 0.41 -15.99
C TYR A 165 -3.76 1.27 -16.19
N ALA A 166 -3.39 1.57 -17.44
CA ALA A 166 -2.26 2.44 -17.76
C ALA A 166 -2.47 3.86 -17.21
N VAL A 167 -3.67 4.41 -17.35
CA VAL A 167 -4.02 5.75 -16.82
C VAL A 167 -3.95 5.78 -15.30
N VAL A 168 -4.51 4.78 -14.62
CA VAL A 168 -4.45 4.69 -13.16
C VAL A 168 -3.00 4.58 -12.70
N SER A 169 -2.18 3.77 -13.36
CA SER A 169 -0.76 3.63 -13.04
C SER A 169 -0.02 4.95 -13.21
N GLN A 170 -0.25 5.68 -14.30
CA GLN A 170 0.34 6.99 -14.55
C GLN A 170 -0.16 8.07 -13.57
N ALA A 171 -1.44 8.03 -13.17
CA ALA A 171 -2.02 8.99 -12.24
C ALA A 171 -1.39 8.92 -10.83
N ARG A 172 -0.86 7.75 -10.45
CA ARG A 172 -0.12 7.54 -9.19
C ARG A 172 1.29 8.13 -9.22
N LEU A 173 1.83 8.44 -10.40
CA LEU A 173 3.18 9.00 -10.54
C LEU A 173 3.19 10.51 -10.26
N PRO A 174 4.36 11.09 -9.92
CA PRO A 174 4.57 12.53 -9.84
C PRO A 174 4.21 13.26 -11.14
N ASN A 175 3.93 14.56 -11.05
CA ASN A 175 3.43 15.31 -12.21
C ASN A 175 4.44 15.39 -13.36
N ASP A 176 5.72 15.44 -13.01
CA ASP A 176 6.87 15.55 -13.92
C ASP A 176 7.36 14.20 -14.43
N ALA A 177 6.70 13.10 -14.02
CA ALA A 177 7.05 11.77 -14.49
C ALA A 177 6.77 11.64 -16.00
N PRO A 178 7.66 11.01 -16.77
CA PRO A 178 7.42 10.74 -18.18
C PRO A 178 6.16 9.86 -18.33
N VAL A 179 5.41 10.09 -19.41
CA VAL A 179 4.27 9.23 -19.75
C VAL A 179 4.83 7.88 -20.18
N GLN A 180 4.45 6.82 -19.47
CA GLN A 180 4.85 5.45 -19.78
C GLN A 180 3.68 4.52 -19.51
N VAL A 181 3.58 3.48 -20.34
CA VAL A 181 2.63 2.39 -20.13
C VAL A 181 3.36 1.26 -19.42
N PRO A 182 2.82 0.72 -18.31
CA PRO A 182 3.49 -0.36 -17.58
C PRO A 182 3.68 -1.60 -18.45
N ASP A 183 4.90 -2.12 -18.59
CA ASP A 183 5.14 -3.45 -19.17
C ASP A 183 5.24 -4.50 -18.07
N ASN A 184 4.09 -4.91 -17.54
CA ASN A 184 3.99 -5.97 -16.55
C ASN A 184 2.95 -7.01 -16.95
N ALA A 185 2.90 -8.11 -16.21
CA ALA A 185 1.98 -9.21 -16.49
C ALA A 185 0.51 -8.77 -16.50
N THR A 186 0.12 -7.85 -15.61
CA THR A 186 -1.24 -7.31 -15.55
C THR A 186 -1.60 -6.54 -16.82
N MET A 187 -0.70 -5.68 -17.32
CA MET A 187 -0.92 -4.96 -18.57
C MET A 187 -1.12 -5.95 -19.73
N ARG A 188 -0.27 -6.97 -19.85
CA ARG A 188 -0.38 -7.98 -20.91
C ARG A 188 -1.68 -8.79 -20.82
N GLN A 189 -2.10 -9.16 -19.61
CA GLN A 189 -3.38 -9.84 -19.40
C GLN A 189 -4.57 -8.96 -19.79
N LEU A 190 -4.53 -7.67 -19.45
CA LEU A 190 -5.60 -6.74 -19.82
C LEU A 190 -5.65 -6.49 -21.34
N CYS A 191 -4.51 -6.37 -22.01
CA CYS A 191 -4.46 -6.34 -23.48
C CYS A 191 -5.10 -7.60 -24.08
N PHE A 192 -4.78 -8.78 -23.54
CA PHE A 192 -5.38 -10.04 -23.99
C PHE A 192 -6.90 -10.08 -23.76
N ILE A 193 -7.38 -9.60 -22.61
CA ILE A 193 -8.81 -9.50 -22.33
C ILE A 193 -9.50 -8.54 -23.31
N ASP A 194 -8.92 -7.37 -23.55
CA ASP A 194 -9.43 -6.40 -24.52
C ASP A 194 -9.47 -6.99 -25.95
N GLU A 195 -8.49 -7.82 -26.32
CA GLU A 195 -8.46 -8.52 -27.60
C GLU A 195 -9.58 -9.57 -27.70
N GLN A 196 -9.76 -10.38 -26.65
CA GLN A 196 -10.85 -11.36 -26.57
C GLN A 196 -12.22 -10.69 -26.61
N GLU A 197 -12.41 -9.58 -25.89
CA GLU A 197 -13.65 -8.79 -25.91
C GLU A 197 -13.95 -8.28 -27.31
N ARG A 198 -12.95 -7.75 -28.02
CA ARG A 198 -13.11 -7.29 -29.41
C ARG A 198 -13.49 -8.42 -30.36
N ALA A 199 -12.90 -9.61 -30.20
CA ALA A 199 -13.23 -10.78 -31.01
C ALA A 199 -14.66 -11.25 -30.73
N MET A 200 -15.07 -11.28 -29.46
CA MET A 200 -16.43 -11.61 -29.03
C MET A 200 -17.47 -10.61 -29.57
N ASP A 201 -17.20 -9.31 -29.49
CA ASP A 201 -18.07 -8.26 -30.03
C ASP A 201 -18.25 -8.42 -31.55
N HIS A 202 -17.18 -8.74 -32.27
CA HIS A 202 -17.23 -8.98 -33.71
C HIS A 202 -18.10 -10.21 -34.03
N ASP A 203 -17.87 -11.34 -33.36
CA ASP A 203 -18.66 -12.57 -33.53
C ASP A 203 -20.14 -12.35 -33.15
N GLN A 204 -20.41 -11.54 -32.12
CA GLN A 204 -21.76 -11.18 -31.73
C GLN A 204 -22.46 -10.36 -32.80
N VAL A 205 -21.81 -9.34 -33.37
CA VAL A 205 -22.40 -8.53 -34.45
C VAL A 205 -22.68 -9.39 -35.68
N GLU A 206 -21.77 -10.30 -36.05
CA GLU A 206 -22.01 -11.24 -37.15
C GLU A 206 -23.16 -12.19 -36.86
N GLN A 207 -23.22 -12.76 -35.66
CA GLN A 207 -24.26 -13.71 -35.30
C GLN A 207 -25.62 -13.03 -35.14
N GLN A 208 -25.66 -11.81 -34.61
CA GLN A 208 -26.87 -11.00 -34.55
C GLN A 208 -27.39 -10.71 -35.96
N ARG A 209 -26.53 -10.30 -36.90
CA ARG A 209 -26.92 -10.14 -38.32
C ARG A 209 -27.47 -11.42 -38.94
N ARG A 210 -26.96 -12.59 -38.56
CA ARG A 210 -27.49 -13.89 -39.02
C ARG A 210 -28.81 -14.25 -38.36
N CYS A 211 -29.04 -13.88 -37.10
CA CYS A 211 -30.23 -14.19 -36.31
C CYS A 211 -31.36 -13.17 -36.44
N ASP A 212 -31.07 -11.95 -36.88
CA ASP A 212 -32.05 -10.90 -37.20
C ASP A 212 -32.74 -11.15 -38.55
N GLY A 213 -32.43 -12.26 -39.22
CA GLY A 213 -33.18 -12.72 -40.38
C GLY A 213 -34.62 -13.02 -39.98
N GLU A 214 -35.57 -12.29 -40.55
CA GLU A 214 -37.00 -12.51 -40.32
C GLU A 214 -37.42 -13.95 -40.69
N TYR A 215 -36.78 -14.53 -41.71
CA TYR A 215 -37.03 -15.88 -42.21
C TYR A 215 -35.77 -16.75 -42.17
N HIS A 216 -35.91 -17.98 -41.66
CA HIS A 216 -34.83 -18.96 -41.60
C HIS A 216 -35.20 -20.26 -42.32
N LEU A 217 -34.20 -20.89 -42.96
CA LEU A 217 -34.38 -22.17 -43.63
C LEU A 217 -34.50 -23.30 -42.60
N VAL A 218 -35.67 -23.92 -42.54
CA VAL A 218 -35.98 -25.06 -41.66
C VAL A 218 -36.38 -26.25 -42.52
N ARG A 219 -35.96 -27.45 -42.13
CA ARG A 219 -36.40 -28.69 -42.80
C ARG A 219 -37.73 -29.13 -42.19
N VAL A 220 -38.80 -29.02 -42.95
CA VAL A 220 -40.16 -29.42 -42.57
C VAL A 220 -40.51 -30.73 -43.24
N ARG A 221 -41.14 -31.66 -42.53
CA ARG A 221 -41.55 -32.94 -43.10
C ARG A 221 -42.93 -32.81 -43.76
N MET A 222 -42.99 -32.93 -45.09
CA MET A 222 -44.24 -32.95 -45.85
C MET A 222 -44.43 -34.31 -46.51
N HIS A 223 -45.57 -34.95 -46.25
CA HIS A 223 -45.89 -36.29 -46.77
C HIS A 223 -44.77 -37.33 -46.54
N GLY A 224 -44.07 -37.25 -45.41
CA GLY A 224 -42.98 -38.16 -45.06
C GLY A 224 -41.59 -37.73 -45.52
N THR A 225 -41.47 -36.73 -46.41
CA THR A 225 -40.21 -36.25 -46.99
C THR A 225 -39.76 -34.92 -46.35
N PRO A 226 -38.50 -34.75 -45.95
CA PRO A 226 -37.99 -33.49 -45.45
C PRO A 226 -37.77 -32.49 -46.59
N VAL A 227 -38.49 -31.36 -46.55
CA VAL A 227 -38.42 -30.26 -47.51
C VAL A 227 -37.84 -29.01 -46.81
N PRO A 228 -36.78 -28.40 -47.36
CA PRO A 228 -36.24 -27.15 -46.81
C PRO A 228 -37.16 -25.98 -47.16
N MET A 229 -37.63 -25.22 -46.17
CA MET A 229 -38.54 -24.09 -46.32
C MET A 229 -38.11 -22.91 -45.46
N TYR A 230 -38.27 -21.69 -45.96
CA TYR A 230 -38.06 -20.48 -45.19
C TYR A 230 -39.29 -20.20 -44.32
N LEU A 231 -39.10 -20.13 -43.00
CA LEU A 231 -40.17 -19.90 -42.03
C LEU A 231 -39.84 -18.66 -41.21
N ASN A 232 -40.88 -17.89 -40.87
CA ASN A 232 -40.76 -16.72 -40.00
C ASN A 232 -40.39 -17.15 -38.58
N VAL A 233 -39.37 -16.52 -38.00
CA VAL A 233 -38.87 -16.89 -36.66
C VAL A 233 -39.83 -16.47 -35.55
N SER A 234 -40.54 -15.35 -35.71
CA SER A 234 -41.51 -14.86 -34.72
C SER A 234 -42.69 -15.81 -34.62
N ASP A 235 -43.26 -16.21 -35.75
CA ASP A 235 -44.39 -17.13 -35.81
C ASP A 235 -44.01 -18.52 -35.27
N LEU A 236 -42.81 -19.01 -35.60
CA LEU A 236 -42.29 -20.27 -35.06
C LEU A 236 -42.12 -20.23 -33.54
N ARG A 237 -41.64 -19.12 -32.99
CA ARG A 237 -41.49 -18.96 -31.54
C ARG A 237 -42.84 -18.91 -30.85
N GLU A 238 -43.79 -18.18 -31.41
CA GLU A 238 -45.16 -18.11 -30.88
C GLU A 238 -45.82 -19.50 -30.87
N ALA A 239 -45.74 -20.24 -31.98
CA ALA A 239 -46.29 -21.59 -32.09
C ALA A 239 -45.64 -22.59 -31.10
N LEU A 240 -44.36 -22.41 -30.77
CA LEU A 240 -43.60 -23.26 -29.84
C LEU A 240 -43.68 -22.77 -28.38
N GLY A 241 -44.37 -21.67 -28.09
CA GLY A 241 -44.42 -21.08 -26.75
C GLY A 241 -43.07 -20.53 -26.25
N LEU A 242 -42.18 -20.18 -27.17
CA LEU A 242 -40.85 -19.64 -26.87
C LEU A 242 -40.90 -18.11 -26.71
N PRO A 243 -40.04 -17.53 -25.85
CA PRO A 243 -39.98 -16.09 -25.68
C PRO A 243 -39.53 -15.36 -26.97
N LYS A 244 -39.98 -14.09 -27.10
CA LYS A 244 -39.61 -13.20 -28.21
C LYS A 244 -38.11 -12.89 -28.27
N TYR A 245 -37.36 -13.10 -27.18
CA TYR A 245 -35.91 -12.95 -27.11
C TYR A 245 -35.17 -14.29 -27.25
N SER A 246 -33.92 -14.26 -27.73
CA SER A 246 -33.10 -15.48 -27.92
C SER A 246 -32.80 -16.17 -26.57
N LEU A 247 -32.99 -17.49 -26.50
CA LEU A 247 -32.67 -18.30 -25.31
C LEU A 247 -31.17 -18.64 -25.18
N ARG A 248 -30.41 -18.47 -26.27
CA ARG A 248 -28.95 -18.62 -26.29
C ARG A 248 -28.34 -17.35 -26.85
N PRO A 249 -28.43 -16.21 -26.13
CA PRO A 249 -27.60 -15.07 -26.50
C PRO A 249 -26.13 -15.53 -26.43
N PRO A 250 -25.29 -15.14 -27.40
CA PRO A 250 -23.90 -15.59 -27.46
C PRO A 250 -23.16 -15.32 -26.15
N HIS A 251 -23.45 -14.19 -25.48
CA HIS A 251 -22.92 -13.83 -24.17
C HIS A 251 -24.04 -13.36 -23.23
N ARG A 252 -23.86 -13.54 -21.92
CA ARG A 252 -24.71 -12.91 -20.92
C ARG A 252 -24.30 -11.44 -20.81
N ASN A 253 -25.24 -10.52 -20.99
CA ASN A 253 -24.98 -9.10 -20.77
C ASN A 253 -24.35 -8.90 -19.38
N SER A 254 -23.34 -8.03 -19.31
CA SER A 254 -22.81 -7.55 -18.04
C SER A 254 -23.98 -7.09 -17.18
N LEU A 255 -24.09 -7.65 -15.98
CA LEU A 255 -25.05 -7.19 -14.99
C LEU A 255 -24.74 -5.71 -14.72
N GLN A 256 -25.53 -4.81 -15.31
CA GLN A 256 -25.56 -3.40 -14.93
C GLN A 256 -26.16 -3.34 -13.53
N LEU A 257 -25.32 -3.62 -12.55
CA LEU A 257 -25.58 -3.24 -11.18
C LEU A 257 -25.39 -1.73 -11.16
N GLU A 258 -26.48 -0.98 -11.36
CA GLU A 258 -26.55 0.43 -10.98
C GLU A 258 -26.44 0.53 -9.45
N ARG A 259 -25.29 0.17 -8.91
CA ARG A 259 -24.89 0.57 -7.57
C ARG A 259 -23.91 1.71 -7.77
N PRO A 260 -24.36 2.97 -7.64
CA PRO A 260 -23.41 4.07 -7.58
C PRO A 260 -22.45 3.82 -6.42
N ASP A 261 -21.17 4.12 -6.64
CA ASP A 261 -20.22 4.15 -5.54
C ASP A 261 -20.76 5.14 -4.49
N PRO A 262 -20.68 4.78 -3.19
CA PRO A 262 -21.17 5.67 -2.13
C PRO A 262 -20.42 7.01 -2.23
N ALA A 263 -21.18 8.10 -2.36
CA ALA A 263 -20.65 9.45 -2.52
C ALA A 263 -19.94 9.98 -1.25
N VAL A 264 -20.11 9.28 -0.14
CA VAL A 264 -19.58 9.64 1.18
C VAL A 264 -18.94 8.41 1.80
N ASP A 265 -17.73 8.57 2.32
CA ASP A 265 -17.08 7.53 3.12
C ASP A 265 -18.01 7.17 4.30
N MET A 266 -18.43 5.91 4.38
CA MET A 266 -19.13 5.42 5.56
C MET A 266 -18.15 5.41 6.72
N ALA A 267 -18.53 6.02 7.84
CA ALA A 267 -17.78 5.90 9.08
C ALA A 267 -17.69 4.41 9.47
N ASP A 268 -16.51 3.97 9.88
CA ASP A 268 -16.26 2.60 10.36
C ASP A 268 -16.81 2.46 11.78
N ILE A 269 -18.13 2.32 11.89
CA ILE A 269 -18.87 2.30 13.17
C ILE A 269 -18.69 0.97 13.91
N ASP A 270 -18.26 -0.07 13.21
CA ASP A 270 -18.14 -1.43 13.74
C ASP A 270 -16.82 -1.66 14.49
N HIS A 271 -15.93 -0.66 14.53
CA HIS A 271 -14.63 -0.72 15.21
C HIS A 271 -14.50 0.23 16.41
N GLU A 272 -15.58 0.89 16.84
CA GLU A 272 -15.56 1.83 17.98
C GLU A 272 -15.78 1.17 19.36
N GLY A 273 -15.65 -0.16 19.47
CA GLY A 273 -16.25 -0.91 20.58
C GLY A 273 -15.37 -1.87 21.39
N GLU A 274 -14.04 -1.78 21.40
CA GLU A 274 -13.21 -2.61 22.32
C GLU A 274 -12.01 -1.85 22.90
N THR A 275 -12.26 -0.71 23.54
CA THR A 275 -11.37 -0.19 24.58
C THR A 275 -12.20 0.27 25.76
N GLU A 276 -12.58 -0.68 26.63
CA GLU A 276 -12.70 -0.51 28.08
C GLU A 276 -13.26 -1.78 28.72
N ARG A 277 -12.38 -2.69 29.16
CA ARG A 277 -12.51 -3.48 30.40
C ARG A 277 -11.14 -3.84 30.94
#